data_AF-A0A410WTC6-F1
#
_entry.id   AF-A0A410WTC6-F1
#
_cell.length_a   1.000
_cell.length_b   1.000
_cell.length_c   1.000
_cell.angle_alpha   90.00
_cell.angle_beta   90.00
_cell.angle_gamma   90.00
#
_symmetry.space_group_name_H-M   'P 1'
#
loop_
_entity.id
_entity.type
_entity.pdbx_description
1 polymer ?
#
loop_
_entity_poly.entity_id
_entity_poly.type
_entity_poly.pdbx_seq_one_letter_code
_entity_poly.pdbx_strand_id
1 'polypeptide(L)'
;MTNEDFIKAVRQIVNIELKENNLAIGHWHLGTVMKVKNKTLLSISINGSATSQDVPCNPDVNFIKGDLVYVVYVNGDSKNKFVPYKRFADENYTGNSVANQVLGNLSLNHKEESGLTAPYNFTVIQGTRGGVQYSELWILVNAYYDYKTKRFKRKNVNNYSFGWQFQGMGTYPGEENFGDYSNQGVNLWKANGKSAYGVNDPARDMTNEDIGAVQSDGSWREFGIMLGWNNVFMCDSYGGMTIGGAGFEIDGNGTSPFKRVSLNKFNGGSVDSSKEYEQYGYAYNGNLWNAFHGMHGSDQNNRNSFFWGLVSPIDFYDQGYHNPYSNQASMEEVKFVLRMKPKNVGHQAENWKDIMSMDMEGNMKLKERTVSATLVANATVNGTDFNFNYPDSTWNKSNTFIAGVIGVQSNGSLKQFGAINATFTDFGAYGYLGEGFVSAKILISKY
;
A
#
# COMPACT_ATOMS: atom_id res chain seq x y z
N MET A 1 36.53 -14.51 4.16
CA MET A 1 36.53 -13.89 2.83
C MET A 1 36.91 -12.44 3.03
N THR A 2 38.02 -11.99 2.44
CA THR A 2 38.41 -10.58 2.54
C THR A 2 37.54 -9.72 1.63
N ASN A 3 37.52 -8.41 1.83
CA ASN A 3 36.82 -7.48 0.93
C ASN A 3 37.34 -7.61 -0.51
N GLU A 4 38.62 -7.93 -0.70
CA GLU A 4 39.18 -8.20 -2.03
C GLU A 4 38.62 -9.48 -2.65
N ASP A 5 38.47 -10.55 -1.87
CA ASP A 5 37.89 -11.80 -2.36
C ASP A 5 36.41 -11.62 -2.75
N PHE A 6 35.66 -10.83 -1.99
CA PHE A 6 34.26 -10.50 -2.30
C PHE A 6 34.14 -9.67 -3.57
N ILE A 7 34.96 -8.61 -3.72
CA ILE A 7 34.98 -7.78 -4.93
C ILE A 7 35.40 -8.60 -6.15
N LYS A 8 36.34 -9.54 -6.00
CA LYS A 8 36.79 -10.43 -7.07
C LYS A 8 35.67 -11.39 -7.49
N ALA A 9 34.92 -11.94 -6.55
CA ALA A 9 33.76 -12.79 -6.82
C ALA A 9 32.63 -12.02 -7.53
N VAL A 10 32.31 -10.81 -7.08
CA VAL A 10 31.32 -9.93 -7.72
C VAL A 10 31.71 -9.60 -9.16
N ARG A 11 32.98 -9.27 -9.41
CA ARG A 11 33.49 -9.02 -10.77
C ARG A 11 33.41 -10.25 -11.66
N GLN A 12 33.67 -11.44 -11.13
CA GLN A 12 33.55 -12.68 -11.88
C GLN A 12 32.10 -13.00 -12.25
N ILE A 13 31.16 -12.83 -11.31
CA ILE A 13 29.73 -13.05 -11.55
C ILE A 13 29.19 -12.08 -12.60
N VAL A 14 29.52 -10.78 -12.49
CA VAL A 14 29.12 -9.77 -13.49
C VAL A 14 29.67 -10.11 -14.87
N ASN A 15 30.92 -10.56 -14.98
CA ASN A 15 31.51 -10.94 -16.26
C ASN A 15 30.89 -12.20 -16.88
N ILE A 16 30.45 -13.16 -16.05
CA ILE A 16 29.76 -14.36 -16.50
C ILE A 16 28.37 -13.99 -17.02
N GLU A 17 27.60 -13.23 -16.25
CA GLU A 17 26.25 -12.77 -16.65
C GLU A 17 26.29 -11.97 -17.95
N LEU A 18 27.25 -11.07 -18.10
CA LEU A 18 27.38 -10.29 -19.33
C LEU A 18 27.78 -11.17 -20.53
N LYS A 19 28.56 -12.24 -20.32
CA LYS A 19 28.97 -13.17 -21.38
C LYS A 19 27.84 -14.13 -21.78
N GLU A 20 27.13 -14.70 -20.81
CA GLU A 20 26.06 -15.66 -21.03
C GLU A 20 24.82 -15.03 -21.66
N ASN A 21 24.55 -13.75 -21.35
CA ASN A 21 23.46 -12.98 -21.95
C ASN A 21 23.84 -12.30 -23.28
N ASN A 22 25.02 -12.58 -23.85
CA ASN A 22 25.53 -11.90 -25.05
C ASN A 22 25.59 -10.36 -24.93
N LEU A 23 25.67 -9.83 -23.71
CA LEU A 23 25.77 -8.39 -23.43
C LEU A 23 27.23 -7.89 -23.42
N ALA A 24 28.20 -8.80 -23.37
CA ALA A 24 29.64 -8.54 -23.46
C ALA A 24 30.24 -8.96 -24.82
N ILE A 25 29.52 -8.81 -25.93
CA ILE A 25 30.19 -8.89 -27.24
C ILE A 25 30.87 -7.53 -27.47
N GLY A 26 32.20 -7.51 -27.41
CA GLY A 26 33.07 -6.32 -27.46
C GLY A 26 33.00 -5.50 -28.75
N HIS A 27 31.96 -4.67 -28.87
CA HIS A 27 31.65 -3.96 -30.11
C HIS A 27 31.50 -2.45 -29.97
N TRP A 28 31.78 -1.82 -28.84
CA TRP A 28 31.78 -0.36 -28.83
C TRP A 28 32.69 0.26 -27.79
N HIS A 29 33.21 1.43 -28.13
CA HIS A 29 33.98 2.28 -27.25
C HIS A 29 33.32 3.65 -27.13
N LEU A 30 33.73 4.37 -26.10
CA LEU A 30 33.41 5.78 -25.94
C LEU A 30 34.48 6.61 -26.64
N GLY A 31 34.08 7.70 -27.27
CA GLY A 31 35.03 8.67 -27.80
C GLY A 31 34.49 10.09 -27.83
N THR A 32 35.38 11.02 -28.14
CA THR A 32 35.09 12.45 -28.30
C THR A 32 35.48 12.89 -29.71
N VAL A 33 34.59 13.62 -30.39
CA VAL A 33 34.88 14.17 -31.72
C VAL A 33 35.93 15.27 -31.59
N MET A 34 37.14 15.01 -32.07
CA MET A 34 38.24 15.99 -32.09
C MET A 34 38.12 16.93 -33.29
N LYS A 35 37.62 16.41 -34.42
CA LYS A 35 37.40 17.17 -35.65
C LYS A 35 36.40 16.47 -36.56
N VAL A 36 35.48 17.21 -37.17
CA VAL A 36 34.65 16.74 -38.28
C VAL A 36 35.45 16.93 -39.56
N LYS A 37 35.83 15.85 -40.25
CA LYS A 37 36.61 15.94 -41.50
C LYS A 37 35.69 16.19 -42.68
N ASN A 38 34.57 15.47 -42.75
CA ASN A 38 33.49 15.67 -43.71
C ASN A 38 32.20 15.01 -43.18
N LYS A 39 31.12 15.01 -43.97
CA LYS A 39 29.80 14.49 -43.58
C LYS A 39 29.81 12.99 -43.20
N THR A 40 30.78 12.21 -43.66
CA THR A 40 30.84 10.76 -43.42
C THR A 40 32.07 10.32 -42.62
N LEU A 41 32.90 11.25 -42.13
CA LEU A 41 34.17 10.93 -41.48
C LEU A 41 34.51 11.90 -40.35
N LEU A 42 34.79 11.33 -39.17
CA LEU A 42 35.19 12.06 -37.96
C LEU A 42 36.60 11.65 -37.54
N SER A 43 37.34 12.58 -36.94
CA SER A 43 38.53 12.27 -36.14
C SER A 43 38.10 12.19 -34.68
N ILE A 44 38.22 11.00 -34.07
CA ILE A 44 37.73 10.68 -32.74
C ILE A 44 38.90 10.37 -31.80
N SER A 45 38.91 10.97 -30.61
CA SER A 45 39.70 10.47 -29.48
C SER A 45 38.92 9.35 -28.82
N ILE A 46 39.34 8.10 -29.02
CA ILE A 46 38.68 6.93 -28.43
C ILE A 46 39.27 6.73 -27.03
N ASN A 47 38.42 6.60 -26.01
CA ASN A 47 38.85 6.39 -24.63
C ASN A 47 39.79 5.18 -24.53
N GLY A 48 40.97 5.40 -23.95
CA GLY A 48 42.04 4.39 -23.85
C GLY A 48 43.00 4.34 -25.04
N SER A 49 42.81 5.17 -26.08
CA SER A 49 43.77 5.33 -27.17
C SER A 49 44.66 6.56 -26.95
N ALA A 50 45.96 6.43 -27.22
CA ALA A 50 46.91 7.54 -27.11
C ALA A 50 46.82 8.54 -28.27
N THR A 51 46.17 8.15 -29.38
CA THR A 51 46.05 8.95 -30.59
C THR A 51 44.60 8.99 -31.07
N SER A 52 44.22 10.12 -31.66
CA SER A 52 42.95 10.24 -32.37
C SER A 52 42.94 9.38 -33.63
N GLN A 53 41.78 8.83 -33.97
CA GLN A 53 41.60 7.93 -35.09
C GLN A 53 40.50 8.44 -36.02
N ASP A 54 40.66 8.24 -37.32
CA ASP A 54 39.61 8.56 -38.28
C ASP A 54 38.59 7.42 -38.33
N VAL A 55 37.32 7.75 -38.07
CA VAL A 55 36.23 6.79 -37.97
C VAL A 55 35.06 7.26 -38.86
N PRO A 56 34.57 6.41 -39.78
CA PRO A 56 33.36 6.67 -40.54
C PRO A 56 32.15 6.94 -39.63
N CYS A 57 31.26 7.83 -40.04
CA CYS A 57 30.09 8.22 -39.24
C CYS A 57 28.80 8.24 -40.06
N ASN A 58 27.67 8.27 -39.35
CA ASN A 58 26.36 8.44 -39.94
C ASN A 58 26.22 9.85 -40.55
N PRO A 59 26.03 9.98 -41.88
CA PRO A 59 25.89 11.28 -42.53
C PRO A 59 24.63 12.06 -42.13
N ASP A 60 23.63 11.40 -41.58
CA ASP A 60 22.37 12.04 -41.19
C ASP A 60 22.45 12.71 -39.82
N VAL A 61 23.56 12.55 -39.10
CA VAL A 61 23.81 13.15 -37.79
C VAL A 61 24.78 14.33 -37.94
N ASN A 62 24.36 15.52 -37.52
CA ASN A 62 25.19 16.72 -37.56
C ASN A 62 26.20 16.75 -36.39
N PHE A 63 27.36 16.11 -36.56
CA PHE A 63 28.44 16.13 -35.57
C PHE A 63 29.19 17.47 -35.54
N ILE A 64 29.67 17.86 -34.36
CA ILE A 64 30.58 18.99 -34.13
C ILE A 64 31.76 18.54 -33.26
N LYS A 65 32.84 19.32 -33.25
CA LYS A 65 33.97 19.10 -32.32
C LYS A 65 33.47 19.19 -30.87
N GLY A 66 33.91 18.28 -30.02
CA GLY A 66 33.52 18.17 -28.60
C GLY A 66 32.37 17.19 -28.36
N ASP A 67 31.63 16.78 -29.39
CA ASP A 67 30.55 15.79 -29.23
C ASP A 67 31.12 14.49 -28.66
N LEU A 68 30.51 13.99 -27.57
CA LEU A 68 30.76 12.64 -27.10
C LEU A 68 29.99 11.66 -28.00
N VAL A 69 30.59 10.51 -28.33
CA VAL A 69 30.03 9.53 -29.28
C VAL A 69 30.24 8.09 -28.84
N TYR A 70 29.40 7.20 -29.39
CA TYR A 70 29.65 5.76 -29.38
C TYR A 70 30.42 5.38 -30.64
N VAL A 71 31.50 4.60 -30.48
CA VAL A 71 32.32 4.08 -31.57
C VAL A 71 32.07 2.58 -31.65
N VAL A 72 31.27 2.14 -32.61
CA VAL A 72 30.86 0.75 -32.75
C VAL A 72 31.83 -0.01 -33.66
N TYR A 73 32.27 -1.19 -33.27
CA TYR A 73 33.06 -2.11 -34.07
C TYR A 73 32.11 -3.03 -34.86
N VAL A 74 32.11 -2.86 -36.17
CA VAL A 74 31.29 -3.65 -37.09
C VAL A 74 31.82 -5.07 -37.08
N ASN A 75 30.95 -6.04 -36.81
CA ASN A 75 31.31 -7.46 -36.69
C ASN A 75 32.42 -7.76 -35.66
N GLY A 76 32.67 -6.85 -34.71
CA GLY A 76 33.59 -7.07 -33.58
C GLY A 76 35.04 -6.80 -33.94
N ASP A 77 35.27 -6.27 -35.14
CA ASP A 77 36.59 -5.94 -35.63
C ASP A 77 36.94 -4.49 -35.25
N SER A 78 37.93 -4.33 -34.39
CA SER A 78 38.44 -3.03 -33.96
C SER A 78 39.15 -2.26 -35.08
N LYS A 79 39.31 -2.80 -36.29
CA LYS A 79 39.72 -2.03 -37.48
C LYS A 79 38.54 -1.47 -38.24
N ASN A 80 37.35 -2.05 -38.10
CA ASN A 80 36.13 -1.64 -38.77
C ASN A 80 35.20 -0.93 -37.79
N LYS A 81 35.32 0.40 -37.72
CA LYS A 81 34.63 1.25 -36.75
C LYS A 81 33.58 2.11 -37.43
N PHE A 82 32.50 2.42 -36.73
CA PHE A 82 31.47 3.35 -37.18
C PHE A 82 30.90 4.17 -36.03
N VAL A 83 30.61 5.44 -36.26
CA VAL A 83 29.93 6.33 -35.30
C VAL A 83 28.48 6.54 -35.74
N PRO A 84 27.51 5.84 -35.11
CA PRO A 84 26.11 5.92 -35.53
C PRO A 84 25.36 7.14 -34.99
N TYR A 85 25.70 7.62 -33.78
CA TYR A 85 25.01 8.72 -33.10
C TYR A 85 25.87 9.37 -32.01
N LYS A 86 25.45 10.57 -31.58
CA LYS A 86 25.99 11.28 -30.42
C LYS A 86 25.59 10.61 -29.12
N ARG A 87 26.41 10.78 -28.09
CA ARG A 87 26.05 10.51 -26.70
C ARG A 87 25.32 11.70 -26.10
N PHE A 88 24.48 11.40 -25.14
CA PHE A 88 23.61 12.35 -24.46
C PHE A 88 24.33 13.19 -23.36
N ALA A 89 25.65 13.19 -23.32
CA ALA A 89 26.46 13.81 -22.27
C ALA A 89 27.56 14.70 -22.87
N ASP A 90 27.73 15.91 -22.34
CA ASP A 90 28.83 16.85 -22.59
C ASP A 90 30.09 16.40 -21.83
N GLU A 91 31.29 16.72 -22.34
CA GLU A 91 32.59 16.58 -21.65
C GLU A 91 32.68 17.33 -20.31
N ASN A 92 31.78 18.28 -20.05
CA ASN A 92 31.56 18.99 -18.79
C ASN A 92 30.52 18.31 -17.87
N TYR A 93 30.42 16.97 -17.90
CA TYR A 93 29.51 16.18 -17.05
C TYR A 93 29.94 16.19 -15.57
N THR A 94 30.02 17.38 -14.97
CA THR A 94 30.29 17.63 -13.55
C THR A 94 29.14 18.47 -12.99
N GLY A 95 28.04 17.82 -12.61
CA GLY A 95 26.97 18.49 -11.87
C GLY A 95 25.57 17.91 -12.08
N ASN A 96 24.91 17.57 -10.97
CA ASN A 96 23.51 17.17 -10.87
C ASN A 96 22.51 18.19 -11.47
N SER A 97 22.93 19.42 -11.83
CA SER A 97 22.04 20.47 -12.30
C SER A 97 21.58 20.32 -13.75
N VAL A 98 22.31 19.56 -14.59
CA VAL A 98 22.02 19.47 -16.04
C VAL A 98 21.35 18.15 -16.45
N ALA A 99 21.44 17.09 -15.65
CA ALA A 99 20.55 15.92 -15.83
C ALA A 99 19.07 16.34 -15.80
N ASN A 100 18.75 17.37 -15.00
CA ASN A 100 17.43 18.00 -14.91
C ASN A 100 17.10 18.82 -16.16
N GLN A 101 18.09 19.44 -16.82
CA GLN A 101 17.89 20.12 -18.10
C GLN A 101 17.75 19.13 -19.26
N VAL A 102 18.43 17.99 -19.23
CA VAL A 102 18.46 17.03 -20.35
C VAL A 102 17.24 16.12 -20.36
N LEU A 103 16.75 15.69 -19.18
CA LEU A 103 15.45 15.06 -19.04
C LEU A 103 14.30 16.08 -19.17
N GLY A 104 14.50 17.32 -18.70
CA GLY A 104 13.54 18.42 -18.89
C GLY A 104 13.41 18.91 -20.33
N ASN A 105 14.48 18.86 -21.14
CA ASN A 105 14.53 19.32 -22.53
C ASN A 105 14.03 18.30 -23.57
N LEU A 106 13.65 17.08 -23.17
CA LEU A 106 12.80 16.25 -24.03
C LEU A 106 11.37 16.82 -24.17
N SER A 107 11.05 17.91 -23.46
CA SER A 107 9.74 18.58 -23.55
C SER A 107 9.75 20.08 -23.83
N LEU A 108 10.91 20.72 -24.02
CA LEU A 108 11.00 22.17 -24.12
C LEU A 108 11.87 22.58 -25.31
N ASN A 109 11.31 22.47 -26.51
CA ASN A 109 11.45 23.45 -27.60
C ASN A 109 10.89 22.85 -28.90
N HIS A 110 9.61 23.10 -29.18
CA HIS A 110 9.19 23.45 -30.53
C HIS A 110 7.94 24.32 -30.40
N LYS A 111 8.16 25.63 -30.33
CA LYS A 111 7.23 26.55 -30.98
C LYS A 111 7.34 26.21 -32.48
N GLU A 112 6.21 25.86 -33.10
CA GLU A 112 5.98 25.80 -34.56
C GLU A 112 5.97 24.46 -35.32
N GLU A 113 5.94 23.27 -34.69
CA GLU A 113 5.51 22.06 -35.42
C GLU A 113 4.39 21.31 -34.71
N SER A 114 3.20 21.44 -35.27
CA SER A 114 2.01 20.67 -34.94
C SER A 114 2.24 19.18 -35.16
N GLY A 115 2.16 18.37 -34.10
CA GLY A 115 1.71 16.99 -34.25
C GLY A 115 2.09 16.00 -33.16
N LEU A 116 3.31 16.02 -32.63
CA LEU A 116 3.79 14.91 -31.79
C LEU A 116 4.74 15.39 -30.68
N THR A 117 4.20 16.04 -29.65
CA THR A 117 4.94 16.18 -28.37
C THR A 117 5.07 14.81 -27.72
N ALA A 118 6.25 14.49 -27.16
CA ALA A 118 6.40 13.32 -26.33
C ALA A 118 5.28 13.30 -25.26
N PRO A 119 4.53 12.19 -25.11
CA PRO A 119 3.38 12.13 -24.21
C PRO A 119 3.77 12.22 -22.73
N TYR A 120 5.07 12.19 -22.44
CA TYR A 120 5.67 12.15 -21.11
C TYR A 120 6.64 13.33 -20.93
N ASN A 121 6.60 13.95 -19.76
CA ASN A 121 7.61 14.88 -19.28
C ASN A 121 8.44 14.21 -18.19
N PHE A 122 9.75 14.39 -18.20
CA PHE A 122 10.63 13.88 -17.15
C PHE A 122 11.14 15.04 -16.31
N THR A 123 11.10 14.91 -14.99
CA THR A 123 11.58 15.95 -14.09
C THR A 123 12.25 15.33 -12.88
N VAL A 124 13.29 15.98 -12.38
CA VAL A 124 13.96 15.57 -11.14
C VAL A 124 13.79 16.69 -10.13
N ILE A 125 13.28 16.35 -8.97
CA ILE A 125 12.94 17.31 -7.93
C ILE A 125 13.80 17.00 -6.71
N GLN A 126 14.42 18.04 -6.18
CA GLN A 126 15.24 17.98 -4.99
C GLN A 126 14.78 19.09 -4.04
N GLY A 127 14.79 18.79 -2.75
CA GLY A 127 14.40 19.75 -1.74
C GLY A 127 14.43 19.15 -0.35
N THR A 128 13.69 19.78 0.57
CA THR A 128 13.54 19.31 1.95
C THR A 128 12.05 19.17 2.27
N ARG A 129 11.63 18.03 2.81
CA ARG A 129 10.29 17.78 3.39
C ARG A 129 10.50 17.24 4.80
N GLY A 130 9.79 17.78 5.81
CA GLY A 130 9.96 17.33 7.20
C GLY A 130 11.35 17.46 7.78
N GLY A 131 12.14 18.43 7.31
CA GLY A 131 13.55 18.55 7.69
C GLY A 131 14.49 17.54 7.03
N VAL A 132 13.98 16.66 6.15
CA VAL A 132 14.77 15.65 5.45
C VAL A 132 14.95 16.01 3.97
N GLN A 133 16.17 15.86 3.48
CA GLN A 133 16.46 16.05 2.06
C GLN A 133 15.85 14.91 1.24
N TYR A 134 15.20 15.26 0.15
CA TYR A 134 14.66 14.28 -0.80
C TYR A 134 15.22 14.52 -2.20
N SER A 135 15.29 13.44 -2.98
CA SER A 135 15.58 13.48 -4.41
C SER A 135 14.73 12.46 -5.14
N GLU A 136 14.00 12.92 -6.15
CA GLU A 136 12.98 12.14 -6.83
C GLU A 136 13.05 12.35 -8.34
N LEU A 137 12.89 11.27 -9.10
CA LEU A 137 12.63 11.32 -10.54
C LEU A 137 11.13 11.13 -10.77
N TRP A 138 10.56 11.93 -11.66
CA TRP A 138 9.16 11.88 -12.04
C TRP A 138 9.00 11.74 -13.55
N ILE A 139 8.10 10.85 -13.96
CA ILE A 139 7.59 10.71 -15.33
C ILE A 139 6.14 11.16 -15.32
N LEU A 140 5.83 12.26 -16.01
CA LEU A 140 4.56 12.95 -15.91
C LEU A 140 3.78 12.88 -17.23
N VAL A 141 2.51 12.50 -17.16
CA VAL A 141 1.55 12.55 -18.27
C VAL A 141 0.58 13.69 -18.02
N ASN A 142 0.39 14.55 -19.01
CA ASN A 142 -0.46 15.75 -18.90
C ASN A 142 -0.09 16.66 -17.71
N ALA A 143 1.16 16.63 -17.26
CA ALA A 143 1.67 17.47 -16.17
C ALA A 143 3.16 17.78 -16.36
N TYR A 144 3.63 18.85 -15.72
CA TYR A 144 5.03 19.23 -15.62
C TYR A 144 5.32 19.84 -14.25
N TYR A 145 6.58 19.94 -13.87
CA TYR A 145 6.98 20.66 -12.66
C TYR A 145 7.53 22.03 -13.03
N ASP A 146 6.92 23.09 -12.50
CA ASP A 146 7.36 24.46 -12.65
C ASP A 146 8.39 24.77 -11.56
N TYR A 147 9.66 24.80 -11.93
CA TYR A 147 10.77 25.08 -11.02
C TYR A 147 10.79 26.51 -10.49
N LYS A 148 10.14 27.47 -11.16
CA LYS A 148 10.07 28.86 -10.70
C LYS A 148 9.10 28.99 -9.54
N THR A 149 7.92 28.39 -9.68
CA THR A 149 6.90 28.40 -8.61
C THR A 149 7.07 27.26 -7.61
N LYS A 150 7.91 26.27 -7.94
CA LYS A 150 8.07 25.00 -7.21
C LYS A 150 6.74 24.27 -7.06
N ARG A 151 6.02 24.12 -8.17
CA ARG A 151 4.68 23.49 -8.20
C ARG A 151 4.52 22.55 -9.39
N PHE A 152 3.78 21.47 -9.21
CA PHE A 152 3.26 20.70 -10.34
C PHE A 152 2.11 21.43 -11.04
N LYS A 153 2.10 21.37 -12.38
CA LYS A 153 1.10 22.02 -13.24
C LYS A 153 0.59 21.06 -14.29
N ARG A 154 -0.69 21.18 -14.65
CA ARG A 154 -1.35 20.42 -15.72
C ARG A 154 -1.16 21.11 -17.06
N LYS A 155 -0.98 20.33 -18.14
CA LYS A 155 -1.01 20.87 -19.51
C LYS A 155 -2.44 21.12 -19.99
N ASN A 156 -3.34 20.19 -19.71
CA ASN A 156 -4.76 20.28 -20.01
C ASN A 156 -5.58 20.05 -18.74
N VAL A 157 -6.25 21.10 -18.27
CA VAL A 157 -7.05 21.10 -17.04
C VAL A 157 -8.27 20.19 -17.10
N ASN A 158 -8.75 19.83 -18.29
CA ASN A 158 -9.90 18.95 -18.44
C ASN A 158 -9.54 17.47 -18.23
N ASN A 159 -8.32 17.06 -18.55
CA ASN A 159 -7.91 15.67 -18.52
C ASN A 159 -7.24 15.30 -17.19
N TYR A 160 -7.23 14.00 -16.88
CA TYR A 160 -6.42 13.47 -15.80
C TYR A 160 -4.92 13.73 -16.05
N SER A 161 -4.17 13.90 -14.97
CA SER A 161 -2.72 13.89 -15.00
C SER A 161 -2.22 12.68 -14.21
N PHE A 162 -1.12 12.10 -14.67
CA PHE A 162 -0.47 10.97 -13.99
C PHE A 162 0.99 11.30 -13.73
N GLY A 163 1.53 10.79 -12.62
CA GLY A 163 2.92 10.93 -12.27
C GLY A 163 3.48 9.60 -11.78
N TRP A 164 4.52 9.10 -12.42
CA TRP A 164 5.29 7.98 -11.91
C TRP A 164 6.54 8.52 -11.23
N GLN A 165 6.60 8.38 -9.92
CA GLN A 165 7.68 8.87 -9.08
C GLN A 165 8.59 7.72 -8.67
N PHE A 166 9.89 7.95 -8.76
CA PHE A 166 10.96 7.13 -8.22
C PHE A 166 11.69 7.94 -7.15
N GLN A 167 11.51 7.56 -5.89
CA GLN A 167 12.07 8.25 -4.73
C GLN A 167 13.39 7.59 -4.32
N GLY A 168 14.47 8.37 -4.36
CA GLY A 168 15.81 7.88 -4.05
C GLY A 168 16.24 8.11 -2.60
N MET A 169 15.54 8.98 -1.87
CA MET A 169 15.76 9.25 -0.43
C MET A 169 14.65 10.19 0.09
N GLY A 170 14.50 10.25 1.40
CA GLY A 170 13.66 11.23 2.10
C GLY A 170 12.25 10.72 2.43
N THR A 171 11.39 11.61 2.91
CA THR A 171 10.05 11.25 3.39
C THR A 171 9.04 11.11 2.25
N TYR A 172 8.04 10.24 2.41
CA TYR A 172 6.95 10.11 1.44
C TYR A 172 6.29 11.49 1.20
N PRO A 173 6.00 11.83 -0.06
CA PRO A 173 5.14 12.97 -0.34
C PRO A 173 3.74 12.75 0.26
N GLY A 174 3.24 13.73 1.02
CA GLY A 174 2.00 13.63 1.82
C GLY A 174 2.21 13.25 3.29
N GLU A 175 3.42 12.83 3.68
CA GLU A 175 3.79 12.51 5.07
C GLU A 175 4.90 13.43 5.59
N GLU A 176 4.90 14.70 5.16
CA GLU A 176 6.01 15.62 5.36
C GLU A 176 6.32 15.94 6.82
N ASN A 177 5.53 15.47 7.79
CA ASN A 177 5.77 15.72 9.22
C ASN A 177 6.60 14.64 9.92
N PHE A 178 6.80 13.47 9.31
CA PHE A 178 7.39 12.31 9.98
C PHE A 178 8.92 12.18 9.82
N GLY A 179 9.50 12.80 8.79
CA GLY A 179 10.95 12.92 8.65
C GLY A 179 11.69 11.59 8.50
N ASP A 180 11.32 10.79 7.49
CA ASP A 180 12.01 9.55 7.14
C ASP A 180 13.25 9.81 6.25
N TYR A 181 14.43 9.35 6.70
CA TYR A 181 15.73 9.53 6.03
C TYR A 181 16.13 8.39 5.10
N SER A 182 15.55 7.21 5.25
CA SER A 182 15.96 5.98 4.56
C SER A 182 14.96 5.50 3.54
N ASN A 183 13.78 6.09 3.48
CA ASN A 183 12.73 5.66 2.60
C ASN A 183 13.04 5.92 1.13
N GLN A 184 12.90 4.85 0.36
CA GLN A 184 13.06 4.79 -1.09
C GLN A 184 11.87 4.03 -1.65
N GLY A 185 11.43 4.37 -2.84
CA GLY A 185 10.24 3.71 -3.38
C GLY A 185 9.82 4.16 -4.74
N VAL A 186 8.73 3.57 -5.19
CA VAL A 186 8.12 3.82 -6.49
C VAL A 186 6.64 4.06 -6.28
N ASN A 187 6.15 5.21 -6.73
CA ASN A 187 4.76 5.63 -6.55
C ASN A 187 4.12 5.99 -7.89
N LEU A 188 2.87 5.58 -8.08
CA LEU A 188 2.00 6.08 -9.15
C LEU A 188 0.99 7.04 -8.57
N TRP A 189 0.97 8.25 -9.11
CA TRP A 189 0.11 9.35 -8.71
C TRP A 189 -0.89 9.68 -9.81
N LYS A 190 -2.07 10.13 -9.39
CA LYS A 190 -3.12 10.64 -10.28
C LYS A 190 -3.64 11.95 -9.73
N ALA A 191 -3.83 12.93 -10.60
CA ALA A 191 -4.59 14.14 -10.32
C ALA A 191 -5.80 14.21 -11.25
N ASN A 192 -6.97 14.53 -10.68
CA ASN A 192 -8.20 14.69 -11.46
C ASN A 192 -8.14 15.99 -12.30
N GLY A 193 -8.69 15.92 -13.52
CA GLY A 193 -9.03 17.10 -14.32
C GLY A 193 -10.53 17.40 -14.26
N LYS A 194 -10.99 18.49 -14.90
CA LYS A 194 -12.40 18.91 -14.89
C LYS A 194 -13.37 17.83 -15.38
N SER A 195 -12.94 16.96 -16.31
CA SER A 195 -13.77 15.87 -16.83
C SER A 195 -14.09 14.78 -15.81
N ALA A 196 -13.35 14.72 -14.70
CA ALA A 196 -13.64 13.80 -13.60
C ALA A 196 -14.88 14.19 -12.79
N TYR A 197 -15.35 15.44 -12.94
CA TYR A 197 -16.42 16.03 -12.16
C TYR A 197 -17.64 16.32 -13.04
N GLY A 198 -18.83 16.24 -12.46
CA GLY A 198 -20.07 16.63 -13.13
C GLY A 198 -20.02 18.10 -13.57
N VAL A 199 -20.76 18.46 -14.63
CA VAL A 199 -20.75 19.83 -15.19
C VAL A 199 -21.13 20.90 -14.15
N ASN A 200 -21.98 20.55 -13.19
CA ASN A 200 -22.45 21.46 -12.13
C ASN A 200 -21.73 21.27 -10.79
N ASP A 201 -20.65 20.48 -10.74
CA ASP A 201 -19.90 20.25 -9.51
C ASP A 201 -18.99 21.45 -9.22
N PRO A 202 -19.14 22.16 -8.07
CA PRO A 202 -18.28 23.28 -7.72
C PRO A 202 -16.78 22.93 -7.70
N ALA A 203 -16.40 21.69 -7.40
CA ALA A 203 -15.01 21.23 -7.43
C ALA A 203 -14.41 21.22 -8.85
N ARG A 204 -15.26 21.14 -9.88
CA ARG A 204 -14.86 21.27 -11.29
C ARG A 204 -14.24 22.64 -11.56
N ASP A 205 -14.83 23.70 -11.00
CA ASP A 205 -14.37 25.07 -11.23
C ASP A 205 -13.14 25.43 -10.40
N MET A 206 -12.93 24.72 -9.30
CA MET A 206 -11.69 24.81 -8.52
C MET A 206 -10.51 24.11 -9.20
N THR A 207 -10.78 23.18 -10.15
CA THR A 207 -9.73 22.43 -10.85
C THR A 207 -9.04 23.30 -11.89
N ASN A 208 -7.84 23.76 -11.55
CA ASN A 208 -7.05 24.70 -12.34
C ASN A 208 -5.76 24.06 -12.86
N GLU A 209 -4.88 24.91 -13.39
CA GLU A 209 -3.56 24.50 -13.88
C GLU A 209 -2.71 23.89 -12.78
N ASP A 210 -2.67 24.50 -11.59
CA ASP A 210 -1.86 24.00 -10.47
C ASP A 210 -2.41 22.67 -9.92
N ILE A 211 -1.53 21.69 -9.72
CA ILE A 211 -1.82 20.43 -9.01
C ILE A 211 -1.50 20.64 -7.54
N GLY A 212 -2.54 20.71 -6.72
CA GLY A 212 -2.47 21.07 -5.31
C GLY A 212 -3.42 22.21 -4.97
N ALA A 213 -3.46 22.57 -3.69
CA ALA A 213 -4.29 23.66 -3.19
C ALA A 213 -3.62 24.40 -2.04
N VAL A 214 -3.87 25.71 -1.98
CA VAL A 214 -3.56 26.53 -0.80
C VAL A 214 -4.49 26.11 0.34
N GLN A 215 -3.92 25.81 1.50
CA GLN A 215 -4.63 25.47 2.71
C GLN A 215 -5.09 26.74 3.44
N SER A 216 -5.97 26.61 4.44
CA SER A 216 -6.49 27.75 5.21
C SER A 216 -5.39 28.52 5.96
N ASP A 217 -4.27 27.87 6.28
CA ASP A 217 -3.09 28.47 6.90
C ASP A 217 -2.15 29.16 5.90
N GLY A 218 -2.51 29.19 4.61
CA GLY A 218 -1.71 29.77 3.52
C GLY A 218 -0.63 28.84 2.98
N SER A 219 -0.42 27.65 3.56
CA SER A 219 0.53 26.67 3.07
C SER A 219 0.05 26.04 1.75
N TRP A 220 1.00 25.57 0.92
CA TRP A 220 0.69 24.87 -0.33
C TRP A 220 0.72 23.36 -0.10
N ARG A 221 -0.33 22.65 -0.49
CA ARG A 221 -0.40 21.18 -0.42
C ARG A 221 -0.55 20.58 -1.81
N GLU A 222 0.46 19.82 -2.23
CA GLU A 222 0.49 19.15 -3.54
C GLU A 222 -0.17 17.77 -3.53
N PHE A 223 -0.14 17.09 -2.38
CA PHE A 223 -0.61 15.71 -2.20
C PHE A 223 -1.95 15.71 -1.47
N GLY A 224 -2.96 15.16 -2.12
CA GLY A 224 -4.33 15.18 -1.61
C GLY A 224 -5.34 14.63 -2.59
N ILE A 225 -6.46 14.15 -2.05
CA ILE A 225 -7.55 13.53 -2.82
C ILE A 225 -8.24 14.56 -3.75
N MET A 226 -8.31 15.82 -3.29
CA MET A 226 -8.93 16.93 -4.00
C MET A 226 -7.86 17.87 -4.55
N LEU A 227 -7.94 18.20 -5.86
CA LEU A 227 -7.06 19.12 -6.61
C LEU A 227 -5.57 18.75 -6.70
N GLY A 228 -5.06 17.89 -5.82
CA GLY A 228 -3.67 17.45 -5.76
C GLY A 228 -3.42 16.09 -6.41
N TRP A 229 -2.22 15.57 -6.11
CA TRP A 229 -1.81 14.21 -6.41
C TRP A 229 -2.40 13.24 -5.38
N ASN A 230 -3.18 12.29 -5.87
CA ASN A 230 -3.64 11.15 -5.10
C ASN A 230 -2.76 9.93 -5.41
N ASN A 231 -2.29 9.24 -4.37
CA ASN A 231 -1.51 8.02 -4.51
C ASN A 231 -2.43 6.92 -5.07
N VAL A 232 -2.06 6.28 -6.17
CA VAL A 232 -2.82 5.17 -6.76
C VAL A 232 -2.10 3.85 -6.56
N PHE A 233 -0.77 3.88 -6.50
CA PHE A 233 0.05 2.74 -6.20
C PHE A 233 1.32 3.21 -5.49
N MET A 234 1.79 2.44 -4.52
CA MET A 234 3.08 2.64 -3.86
C MET A 234 3.75 1.29 -3.63
N CYS A 235 5.06 1.27 -3.75
CA CYS A 235 5.92 0.25 -3.15
C CYS A 235 7.15 0.95 -2.56
N ASP A 236 7.49 0.64 -1.31
CA ASP A 236 8.61 1.29 -0.62
C ASP A 236 9.67 0.30 -0.11
N SER A 237 10.75 0.87 0.43
CA SER A 237 11.93 0.14 0.93
C SER A 237 11.67 -0.67 2.18
N TYR A 238 10.58 -0.40 2.92
CA TYR A 238 10.17 -1.20 4.06
C TYR A 238 9.27 -2.37 3.64
N GLY A 239 8.95 -2.49 2.35
CA GLY A 239 8.00 -3.48 1.84
C GLY A 239 6.53 -3.05 2.03
N GLY A 240 6.29 -1.78 2.33
CA GLY A 240 4.98 -1.18 2.32
C GLY A 240 4.45 -1.07 0.89
N MET A 241 3.15 -1.33 0.71
CA MET A 241 2.49 -1.28 -0.59
C MET A 241 1.08 -0.72 -0.46
N THR A 242 0.77 0.33 -1.23
CA THR A 242 -0.58 0.89 -1.27
C THR A 242 -1.16 0.76 -2.66
N ILE A 243 -2.46 0.48 -2.78
CA ILE A 243 -3.20 0.45 -4.03
C ILE A 243 -4.52 1.22 -3.86
N GLY A 244 -4.83 2.10 -4.81
CA GLY A 244 -6.09 2.84 -4.90
C GLY A 244 -6.27 3.95 -3.86
N GLY A 245 -5.19 4.63 -3.44
CA GLY A 245 -5.28 5.76 -2.49
C GLY A 245 -5.61 5.31 -1.07
N ALA A 246 -4.81 4.36 -0.57
CA ALA A 246 -5.06 3.62 0.67
C ALA A 246 -6.30 2.69 0.62
N GLY A 247 -6.82 2.40 -0.58
CA GLY A 247 -7.88 1.41 -0.80
C GLY A 247 -7.52 0.01 -0.26
N PHE A 248 -6.28 -0.37 -0.54
CA PHE A 248 -5.58 -1.53 0.01
C PHE A 248 -4.18 -1.07 0.41
N GLU A 249 -3.74 -1.39 1.62
CA GLU A 249 -2.44 -1.01 2.12
C GLU A 249 -1.81 -2.19 2.86
N ILE A 250 -0.58 -2.54 2.51
CA ILE A 250 0.31 -3.40 3.26
C ILE A 250 1.29 -2.47 3.95
N ASP A 251 1.33 -2.48 5.27
CA ASP A 251 2.32 -1.73 6.05
C ASP A 251 3.51 -2.65 6.36
N GLY A 252 4.65 -2.28 5.79
CA GLY A 252 5.92 -3.00 5.90
C GLY A 252 6.79 -2.55 7.08
N ASN A 253 6.36 -1.60 7.91
CA ASN A 253 7.15 -1.10 9.03
C ASN A 253 7.19 -2.12 10.21
N GLY A 254 7.88 -3.23 10.00
CA GLY A 254 8.08 -4.33 10.92
C GLY A 254 8.60 -5.58 10.21
N THR A 255 9.68 -6.17 10.71
CA THR A 255 10.33 -7.36 10.15
C THR A 255 9.37 -8.56 10.03
N SER A 256 9.05 -8.92 8.78
CA SER A 256 8.50 -10.18 8.22
C SER A 256 7.29 -10.87 8.89
N PRO A 257 6.28 -11.35 8.11
CA PRO A 257 6.14 -11.19 6.67
C PRO A 257 5.50 -9.86 6.27
N PHE A 258 4.61 -9.28 7.09
CA PHE A 258 4.06 -7.92 7.03
C PHE A 258 3.45 -7.59 8.40
N LYS A 259 3.42 -6.33 8.83
CA LYS A 259 2.85 -5.96 10.14
C LYS A 259 1.33 -5.77 10.10
N ARG A 260 0.79 -5.24 8.99
CA ARG A 260 -0.63 -4.92 8.82
C ARG A 260 -1.04 -4.98 7.35
N VAL A 261 -2.25 -5.47 7.08
CA VAL A 261 -2.95 -5.30 5.80
C VAL A 261 -4.23 -4.52 6.08
N SER A 262 -4.29 -3.26 5.67
CA SER A 262 -5.47 -2.41 5.81
C SER A 262 -6.30 -2.45 4.53
N LEU A 263 -7.61 -2.56 4.69
CA LEU A 263 -8.59 -2.30 3.64
C LEU A 263 -9.36 -1.07 4.12
N ASN A 264 -9.44 -0.05 3.27
CA ASN A 264 -9.87 1.28 3.67
C ASN A 264 -11.20 1.33 4.47
N LYS A 265 -11.41 2.45 5.15
CA LYS A 265 -12.67 2.86 5.79
C LYS A 265 -13.86 2.61 4.87
N PHE A 266 -14.91 2.00 5.39
CA PHE A 266 -16.14 1.84 4.63
C PHE A 266 -16.80 3.21 4.47
N ASN A 267 -16.73 3.72 3.24
CA ASN A 267 -17.48 4.91 2.82
C ASN A 267 -18.70 4.51 1.97
N GLY A 268 -19.39 3.44 2.35
CA GLY A 268 -20.76 3.24 1.88
C GLY A 268 -21.65 4.12 2.74
N GLY A 269 -22.25 5.16 2.15
CA GLY A 269 -23.17 6.06 2.85
C GLY A 269 -24.30 5.30 3.56
N SER A 270 -25.07 6.00 4.39
CA SER A 270 -26.26 5.39 5.01
C SER A 270 -27.40 5.22 4.00
N VAL A 271 -28.25 4.22 4.19
CA VAL A 271 -29.59 4.19 3.54
C VAL A 271 -30.50 5.31 4.04
N ASP A 272 -30.18 5.91 5.19
CA ASP A 272 -30.87 7.03 5.81
C ASP A 272 -30.04 8.30 5.63
N SER A 273 -30.49 9.18 4.73
CA SER A 273 -29.79 10.42 4.41
C SER A 273 -29.77 11.44 5.55
N SER A 274 -30.50 11.20 6.65
CA SER A 274 -30.50 12.06 7.84
C SER A 274 -29.45 11.67 8.89
N LYS A 275 -28.85 10.47 8.76
CA LYS A 275 -27.80 10.03 9.68
C LYS A 275 -26.48 10.69 9.35
N GLU A 276 -25.87 11.25 10.39
CA GLU A 276 -24.50 11.75 10.31
C GLU A 276 -23.52 10.57 10.18
N TYR A 277 -22.37 10.81 9.53
CA TYR A 277 -21.35 9.79 9.24
C TYR A 277 -20.89 9.06 10.50
N GLU A 278 -20.85 9.79 11.60
CA GLU A 278 -20.48 9.37 12.95
C GLU A 278 -21.36 8.24 13.49
N GLN A 279 -22.56 8.06 12.95
CA GLN A 279 -23.53 7.07 13.41
C GLN A 279 -23.45 5.73 12.65
N TYR A 280 -22.74 5.67 11.52
CA TYR A 280 -22.71 4.48 10.65
C TYR A 280 -21.32 4.08 10.14
N GLY A 281 -20.29 4.90 10.41
CA GLY A 281 -18.92 4.69 9.94
C GLY A 281 -18.19 3.53 10.64
N TYR A 282 -17.48 2.72 9.84
CA TYR A 282 -16.62 1.64 10.36
C TYR A 282 -15.28 1.61 9.63
N ALA A 283 -14.22 1.26 10.37
CA ALA A 283 -12.92 0.89 9.84
C ALA A 283 -12.82 -0.64 9.72
N TYR A 284 -12.14 -1.11 8.68
CA TYR A 284 -11.98 -2.54 8.38
C TYR A 284 -10.52 -2.92 8.33
N ASN A 285 -10.22 -4.14 8.76
CA ASN A 285 -8.91 -4.75 8.58
C ASN A 285 -9.16 -6.20 8.17
N GLY A 286 -8.98 -6.50 6.88
CA GLY A 286 -9.44 -7.74 6.28
C GLY A 286 -8.33 -8.49 5.56
N ASN A 287 -8.46 -9.82 5.52
CA ASN A 287 -7.60 -10.69 4.74
C ASN A 287 -8.19 -10.89 3.33
N LEU A 288 -7.41 -10.56 2.30
CA LEU A 288 -7.56 -10.98 0.89
C LEU A 288 -8.69 -10.36 0.03
N TRP A 289 -8.43 -10.45 -1.29
CA TRP A 289 -9.14 -9.97 -2.49
C TRP A 289 -10.68 -9.90 -2.47
N ASN A 290 -11.37 -10.81 -1.78
CA ASN A 290 -12.84 -10.86 -1.78
C ASN A 290 -13.50 -9.72 -0.98
N ALA A 291 -12.77 -9.09 -0.06
CA ALA A 291 -13.31 -7.99 0.73
C ALA A 291 -13.56 -6.72 -0.11
N PHE A 292 -12.73 -6.43 -1.12
CA PHE A 292 -12.88 -5.24 -1.97
C PHE A 292 -14.13 -5.31 -2.87
N HIS A 293 -14.29 -6.41 -3.62
CA HIS A 293 -15.47 -6.64 -4.47
C HIS A 293 -16.74 -6.92 -3.65
N GLY A 294 -16.60 -7.46 -2.45
CA GLY A 294 -17.72 -7.57 -1.52
C GLY A 294 -18.25 -6.18 -1.15
N MET A 295 -17.36 -5.30 -0.67
CA MET A 295 -17.72 -4.04 0.01
C MET A 295 -17.97 -2.84 -0.91
N HIS A 296 -17.15 -2.65 -1.96
CA HIS A 296 -17.17 -1.42 -2.77
C HIS A 296 -17.84 -1.56 -4.14
N GLY A 297 -18.25 -2.77 -4.50
CA GLY A 297 -18.85 -3.02 -5.80
C GLY A 297 -18.92 -4.50 -6.03
N SER A 298 -20.05 -5.10 -5.67
CA SER A 298 -20.37 -6.38 -6.26
C SER A 298 -20.53 -6.11 -7.75
N ASP A 299 -19.54 -6.48 -8.55
CA ASP A 299 -19.58 -6.48 -10.03
C ASP A 299 -20.81 -7.23 -10.58
N GLN A 300 -21.58 -7.85 -9.69
CA GLN A 300 -22.78 -8.62 -9.93
C GLN A 300 -23.81 -8.30 -8.84
N ASN A 301 -24.54 -7.19 -8.99
CA ASN A 301 -25.69 -6.83 -8.13
C ASN A 301 -26.69 -7.99 -7.95
N ASN A 302 -26.72 -8.96 -8.87
CA ASN A 302 -27.61 -10.12 -8.82
C ASN A 302 -27.11 -11.29 -7.92
N ARG A 303 -26.01 -11.12 -7.16
CA ARG A 303 -25.48 -12.13 -6.22
C ARG A 303 -25.32 -11.59 -4.80
N ASN A 304 -25.41 -12.49 -3.81
CA ASN A 304 -25.06 -12.15 -2.44
C ASN A 304 -23.54 -11.89 -2.36
N SER A 305 -23.14 -10.94 -1.54
CA SER A 305 -21.75 -10.62 -1.25
C SER A 305 -21.42 -11.00 0.19
N PHE A 306 -20.19 -11.41 0.44
CA PHE A 306 -19.73 -11.81 1.76
C PHE A 306 -18.45 -11.05 2.10
N PHE A 307 -18.32 -10.70 3.38
CA PHE A 307 -17.13 -10.10 3.96
C PHE A 307 -16.73 -10.92 5.18
N TRP A 308 -15.44 -11.19 5.34
CA TRP A 308 -14.88 -11.85 6.51
C TRP A 308 -13.60 -11.14 6.93
N GLY A 309 -13.53 -10.72 8.18
CA GLY A 309 -12.39 -9.97 8.69
C GLY A 309 -12.69 -9.25 10.00
N LEU A 310 -11.84 -8.27 10.33
CA LEU A 310 -12.02 -7.41 11.49
C LEU A 310 -12.79 -6.16 11.11
N VAL A 311 -13.71 -5.77 12.00
CA VAL A 311 -14.49 -4.53 11.93
C VAL A 311 -14.32 -3.80 13.24
N SER A 312 -14.09 -2.50 13.15
CA SER A 312 -14.00 -1.62 14.31
C SER A 312 -14.78 -0.33 14.02
N PRO A 313 -15.46 0.25 15.02
CA PRO A 313 -16.02 1.59 14.88
C PRO A 313 -14.91 2.62 14.74
N ILE A 314 -15.26 3.81 14.24
CA ILE A 314 -14.32 4.94 14.23
C ILE A 314 -14.11 5.43 15.65
N ASP A 315 -12.85 5.68 16.00
CA ASP A 315 -12.49 6.30 17.26
C ASP A 315 -12.60 7.83 17.15
N PHE A 316 -13.78 8.37 17.42
CA PHE A 316 -13.99 9.82 17.47
C PHE A 316 -13.28 10.50 18.63
N TYR A 317 -12.61 9.77 19.52
CA TYR A 317 -11.88 10.30 20.67
C TYR A 317 -10.40 9.88 20.65
N ASP A 318 -9.86 9.58 19.47
CA ASP A 318 -8.48 9.12 19.24
C ASP A 318 -7.40 10.03 19.86
N GLN A 319 -7.70 11.32 20.04
CA GLN A 319 -6.81 12.31 20.65
C GLN A 319 -7.23 12.73 22.07
N GLY A 320 -8.15 11.99 22.69
CA GLY A 320 -8.70 12.28 24.02
C GLY A 320 -9.81 13.34 24.03
N TYR A 321 -10.25 13.83 22.87
CA TYR A 321 -11.36 14.76 22.69
C TYR A 321 -12.12 14.44 21.41
N HIS A 322 -13.38 14.89 21.31
CA HIS A 322 -14.24 14.58 20.17
C HIS A 322 -13.69 15.19 18.86
N ASN A 323 -13.36 14.33 17.89
CA ASN A 323 -12.82 14.62 16.58
C ASN A 323 -13.69 13.97 15.49
N PRO A 324 -14.67 14.67 14.92
CA PRO A 324 -15.55 14.13 13.87
C PRO A 324 -14.79 13.77 12.57
N TYR A 325 -13.56 14.26 12.43
CA TYR A 325 -12.69 13.98 11.29
C TYR A 325 -11.72 12.82 11.54
N SER A 326 -11.88 12.06 12.63
CA SER A 326 -11.02 10.91 12.87
C SER A 326 -11.09 9.89 11.73
N ASN A 327 -9.91 9.40 11.39
CA ASN A 327 -9.69 8.30 10.46
C ASN A 327 -9.12 7.07 11.17
N GLN A 328 -9.17 7.04 12.50
CA GLN A 328 -8.65 5.94 13.31
C GLN A 328 -9.74 4.95 13.68
N ALA A 329 -9.35 3.68 13.76
CA ALA A 329 -10.20 2.60 14.24
C ALA A 329 -10.08 2.50 15.76
N SER A 330 -11.19 2.31 16.47
CA SER A 330 -11.15 1.98 17.90
C SER A 330 -10.62 0.56 18.08
N MET A 331 -9.37 0.44 18.50
CA MET A 331 -8.72 -0.87 18.68
C MET A 331 -9.30 -1.66 19.86
N GLU A 332 -10.01 -0.99 20.77
CA GLU A 332 -10.69 -1.61 21.92
C GLU A 332 -12.03 -2.25 21.54
N GLU A 333 -12.72 -1.70 20.54
CA GLU A 333 -14.05 -2.18 20.12
C GLU A 333 -14.01 -3.06 18.85
N VAL A 334 -12.84 -3.64 18.55
CA VAL A 334 -12.64 -4.50 17.38
C VAL A 334 -13.46 -5.79 17.51
N LYS A 335 -14.05 -6.22 16.39
CA LYS A 335 -14.79 -7.49 16.27
C LYS A 335 -14.32 -8.27 15.08
N PHE A 336 -14.22 -9.58 15.24
CA PHE A 336 -14.09 -10.51 14.13
C PHE A 336 -15.47 -10.86 13.59
N VAL A 337 -15.71 -10.66 12.30
CA VAL A 337 -17.06 -10.84 11.72
C VAL A 337 -17.04 -11.61 10.41
N LEU A 338 -18.14 -12.33 10.15
CA LEU A 338 -18.56 -12.76 8.83
C LEU A 338 -19.87 -12.03 8.52
N ARG A 339 -19.85 -11.13 7.53
CA ARG A 339 -21.02 -10.36 7.10
C ARG A 339 -21.49 -10.81 5.72
N MET A 340 -22.77 -10.64 5.46
CA MET A 340 -23.37 -10.85 4.14
C MET A 340 -24.21 -9.64 3.75
N LYS A 341 -24.05 -9.23 2.49
CA LYS A 341 -24.95 -8.32 1.80
C LYS A 341 -25.82 -9.14 0.84
N PRO A 342 -27.15 -9.10 0.93
CA PRO A 342 -28.02 -9.77 -0.03
C PRO A 342 -27.80 -9.27 -1.47
N LYS A 343 -28.21 -10.06 -2.46
CA LYS A 343 -28.31 -9.59 -3.85
C LYS A 343 -29.34 -8.46 -3.97
N ASN A 344 -29.12 -7.60 -4.95
CA ASN A 344 -29.97 -6.48 -5.37
C ASN A 344 -30.16 -5.38 -4.31
N VAL A 345 -29.28 -5.30 -3.32
CA VAL A 345 -29.23 -4.17 -2.37
C VAL A 345 -27.94 -3.36 -2.52
N GLY A 346 -28.07 -2.06 -2.29
CA GLY A 346 -26.97 -1.11 -2.39
C GLY A 346 -25.87 -1.35 -1.36
N HIS A 347 -24.74 -0.69 -1.54
CA HIS A 347 -23.51 -0.88 -0.77
C HIS A 347 -23.49 -0.13 0.57
N GLN A 348 -24.63 0.35 1.06
CA GLN A 348 -24.74 1.06 2.33
C GLN A 348 -24.46 0.16 3.54
N ALA A 349 -24.00 0.76 4.65
CA ALA A 349 -23.53 0.04 5.84
C ALA A 349 -24.62 -0.85 6.45
N GLU A 350 -25.86 -0.36 6.47
CA GLU A 350 -27.02 -1.04 7.06
C GLU A 350 -27.47 -2.29 6.27
N ASN A 351 -27.07 -2.41 5.00
CA ASN A 351 -27.41 -3.57 4.18
C ASN A 351 -26.51 -4.78 4.48
N TRP A 352 -25.39 -4.57 5.19
CA TRP A 352 -24.50 -5.64 5.63
C TRP A 352 -24.98 -6.22 6.96
N LYS A 353 -25.27 -7.52 6.96
CA LYS A 353 -25.73 -8.22 8.16
C LYS A 353 -24.68 -9.20 8.64
N ASP A 354 -24.41 -9.18 9.93
CA ASP A 354 -23.52 -10.12 10.58
C ASP A 354 -24.20 -11.50 10.55
N ILE A 355 -23.53 -12.46 9.91
CA ILE A 355 -23.83 -13.88 10.05
C ILE A 355 -23.18 -14.38 11.34
N MET A 356 -21.97 -13.93 11.62
CA MET A 356 -21.21 -14.22 12.83
C MET A 356 -20.44 -12.98 13.26
N SER A 357 -20.35 -12.74 14.56
CA SER A 357 -19.45 -11.75 15.16
C SER A 357 -18.82 -12.31 16.43
N MET A 358 -17.60 -11.93 16.75
CA MET A 358 -16.92 -12.22 18.01
C MET A 358 -16.15 -10.97 18.45
N ASP A 359 -16.39 -10.51 19.68
CA ASP A 359 -15.64 -9.40 20.27
C ASP A 359 -14.30 -9.86 20.88
N MET A 360 -13.50 -8.92 21.37
CA MET A 360 -12.17 -9.18 21.93
C MET A 360 -12.25 -9.97 23.24
N GLU A 361 -13.38 -9.91 23.95
CA GLU A 361 -13.68 -10.70 25.15
C GLU A 361 -14.11 -12.14 24.82
N GLY A 362 -14.26 -12.47 23.53
CA GLY A 362 -14.65 -13.81 23.06
C GLY A 362 -16.15 -14.06 23.08
N ASN A 363 -16.99 -13.05 23.30
CA ASN A 363 -18.43 -13.18 23.18
C ASN A 363 -18.79 -13.29 21.70
N MET A 364 -19.35 -14.44 21.33
CA MET A 364 -19.75 -14.74 19.96
C MET A 364 -21.24 -14.55 19.77
N LYS A 365 -21.63 -13.98 18.62
CA LYS A 365 -23.00 -13.99 18.12
C LYS A 365 -23.06 -14.71 16.78
N LEU A 366 -24.11 -15.51 16.59
CA LEU A 366 -24.48 -16.08 15.31
C LEU A 366 -25.81 -15.44 14.89
N LYS A 367 -25.75 -14.57 13.89
CA LYS A 367 -26.80 -13.58 13.59
C LYS A 367 -27.12 -12.77 14.85
N GLU A 368 -28.37 -12.77 15.28
CA GLU A 368 -28.85 -12.03 16.45
C GLU A 368 -28.78 -12.86 17.74
N ARG A 369 -28.29 -14.10 17.69
CA ARG A 369 -28.26 -15.00 18.84
C ARG A 369 -26.88 -15.01 19.49
N THR A 370 -26.83 -14.74 20.80
CA THR A 370 -25.64 -14.96 21.61
C THR A 370 -25.31 -16.45 21.63
N VAL A 371 -24.07 -16.79 21.32
CA VAL A 371 -23.55 -18.14 21.50
C VAL A 371 -23.06 -18.21 22.94
N SER A 372 -23.75 -19.02 23.75
CA SER A 372 -23.43 -19.14 25.17
C SER A 372 -22.01 -19.63 25.40
N ALA A 373 -21.26 -18.88 26.21
CA ALA A 373 -19.95 -19.32 26.68
C ALA A 373 -20.13 -20.63 27.45
N THR A 374 -19.45 -21.68 26.99
CA THR A 374 -19.52 -23.01 27.60
C THR A 374 -18.18 -23.31 28.23
N LEU A 375 -18.19 -23.54 29.54
CA LEU A 375 -16.99 -23.78 30.34
C LEU A 375 -17.10 -25.10 31.08
N VAL A 376 -15.94 -25.68 31.43
CA VAL A 376 -15.88 -26.85 32.31
C VAL A 376 -15.61 -26.36 33.73
N ALA A 377 -16.58 -26.55 34.62
CA ALA A 377 -16.40 -26.42 36.05
C ALA A 377 -15.96 -27.77 36.64
N ASN A 378 -14.91 -27.74 37.47
CA ASN A 378 -14.52 -28.92 38.25
C ASN A 378 -15.43 -29.01 39.47
N ALA A 379 -16.08 -30.16 39.65
CA ALA A 379 -16.92 -30.42 40.81
C ALA A 379 -16.26 -31.40 41.77
N THR A 380 -16.38 -31.10 43.06
CA THR A 380 -16.06 -32.03 44.14
C THR A 380 -17.24 -32.97 44.33
N VAL A 381 -16.99 -34.28 44.46
CA VAL A 381 -18.03 -35.27 44.78
C VAL A 381 -17.96 -35.58 46.28
N ASN A 382 -19.05 -35.32 46.99
CA ASN A 382 -19.20 -35.58 48.41
C ASN A 382 -20.28 -36.66 48.59
N GLY A 383 -19.87 -37.90 48.81
CA GLY A 383 -20.79 -39.04 48.86
C GLY A 383 -21.42 -39.28 47.48
N THR A 384 -22.72 -39.05 47.36
CA THR A 384 -23.46 -39.23 46.10
C THR A 384 -23.62 -37.97 45.28
N ASP A 385 -23.21 -36.81 45.83
CA ASP A 385 -23.56 -35.51 45.27
C ASP A 385 -22.33 -34.78 44.74
N PHE A 386 -22.46 -34.09 43.61
CA PHE A 386 -21.44 -33.16 43.14
C PHE A 386 -21.74 -31.75 43.64
N ASN A 387 -20.69 -30.96 43.83
CA ASN A 387 -20.76 -29.53 44.15
C ASN A 387 -19.71 -28.79 43.32
N PHE A 388 -20.08 -27.67 42.69
CA PHE A 388 -19.11 -26.77 42.06
C PHE A 388 -19.44 -25.31 42.40
N ASN A 389 -18.40 -24.48 42.45
CA ASN A 389 -18.53 -23.03 42.57
C ASN A 389 -18.51 -22.37 41.19
N TYR A 390 -19.16 -21.22 41.05
CA TYR A 390 -19.09 -20.45 39.81
C TYR A 390 -17.64 -20.06 39.44
N PRO A 391 -17.28 -20.00 38.15
CA PRO A 391 -15.91 -19.69 37.72
C PRO A 391 -15.41 -18.31 38.17
N ASP A 392 -16.31 -17.33 38.16
CA ASP A 392 -16.05 -15.94 38.54
C ASP A 392 -17.36 -15.24 38.95
N SER A 393 -17.26 -13.97 39.38
CA SER A 393 -18.38 -13.18 39.90
C SER A 393 -19.46 -12.81 38.87
N THR A 394 -19.22 -13.03 37.58
CA THR A 394 -20.19 -12.73 36.52
C THR A 394 -21.21 -13.87 36.31
N TRP A 395 -20.98 -15.04 36.91
CA TRP A 395 -21.85 -16.21 36.87
C TRP A 395 -22.65 -16.34 38.16
N ASN A 396 -23.94 -16.70 38.04
CA ASN A 396 -24.85 -16.85 39.18
C ASN A 396 -26.01 -17.81 38.85
N LYS A 397 -26.85 -18.08 39.85
CA LYS A 397 -28.00 -19.01 39.74
C LYS A 397 -29.02 -18.63 38.67
N SER A 398 -29.07 -17.35 38.29
CA SER A 398 -30.05 -16.81 37.36
C SER A 398 -29.55 -16.74 35.92
N ASN A 399 -28.27 -17.03 35.66
CA ASN A 399 -27.70 -16.99 34.30
C ASN A 399 -26.85 -18.22 33.94
N THR A 400 -26.85 -19.25 34.81
CA THR A 400 -26.08 -20.49 34.60
C THR A 400 -27.01 -21.67 34.38
N PHE A 401 -26.68 -22.56 33.45
CA PHE A 401 -27.25 -23.90 33.38
C PHE A 401 -26.18 -24.96 33.15
N ILE A 402 -26.49 -26.21 33.49
CA ILE A 402 -25.60 -27.36 33.25
C ILE A 402 -25.96 -27.96 31.89
N ALA A 403 -25.02 -27.89 30.94
CA ALA A 403 -25.14 -28.46 29.61
C ALA A 403 -24.73 -29.95 29.55
N GLY A 404 -23.94 -30.41 30.52
CA GLY A 404 -23.55 -31.82 30.62
C GLY A 404 -22.72 -32.14 31.85
N VAL A 405 -22.67 -33.41 32.22
CA VAL A 405 -21.88 -33.91 33.35
C VAL A 405 -21.12 -35.17 32.94
N ILE A 406 -19.84 -35.22 33.29
CA ILE A 406 -19.02 -36.42 33.17
C ILE A 406 -18.48 -36.76 34.56
N GLY A 407 -18.93 -37.88 35.12
CA GLY A 407 -18.42 -38.42 36.38
C GLY A 407 -17.21 -39.31 36.14
N VAL A 408 -16.24 -39.26 37.06
CA VAL A 408 -15.07 -40.16 37.11
C VAL A 408 -15.34 -41.22 38.18
N GLN A 409 -15.34 -42.49 37.78
CA GLN A 409 -15.53 -43.62 38.69
C GLN A 409 -14.22 -43.93 39.45
N SER A 410 -14.32 -44.67 40.55
CA SER A 410 -13.16 -45.06 41.37
C SER A 410 -12.09 -45.86 40.61
N ASN A 411 -12.47 -46.57 39.55
CA ASN A 411 -11.56 -47.29 38.64
C ASN A 411 -10.95 -46.40 37.55
N GLY A 412 -11.19 -45.08 37.57
CA GLY A 412 -10.72 -44.11 36.58
C GLY A 412 -11.54 -44.04 35.29
N SER A 413 -12.56 -44.88 35.12
CA SER A 413 -13.43 -44.82 33.94
C SER A 413 -14.39 -43.62 33.99
N LEU A 414 -14.79 -43.13 32.82
CA LEU A 414 -15.64 -41.96 32.67
C LEU A 414 -17.08 -42.37 32.32
N LYS A 415 -18.07 -41.75 32.96
CA LYS A 415 -19.48 -41.91 32.62
C LYS A 415 -20.11 -40.56 32.32
N GLN A 416 -20.69 -40.43 31.12
CA GLN A 416 -21.45 -39.25 30.73
C GLN A 416 -22.90 -39.37 31.22
N PHE A 417 -23.43 -38.25 31.71
CA PHE A 417 -24.82 -38.10 32.10
C PHE A 417 -25.49 -37.09 31.16
N GLY A 418 -26.71 -37.38 30.70
CA GLY A 418 -27.45 -36.53 29.77
C GLY A 418 -28.14 -35.35 30.45
N ALA A 419 -28.94 -35.61 31.48
CA ALA A 419 -29.58 -34.59 32.31
C ALA A 419 -29.48 -35.00 33.79
N ILE A 420 -29.18 -34.04 34.66
CA ILE A 420 -29.05 -34.23 36.11
C ILE A 420 -29.86 -33.15 36.81
N ASN A 421 -30.63 -33.55 37.83
CA ASN A 421 -31.29 -32.59 38.70
C ASN A 421 -30.23 -31.91 39.58
N ALA A 422 -30.16 -30.58 39.47
CA ALA A 422 -29.24 -29.75 40.24
C ALA A 422 -29.97 -28.56 40.85
N THR A 423 -29.53 -28.15 42.02
CA THR A 423 -29.99 -26.96 42.73
C THR A 423 -28.95 -25.86 42.57
N PHE A 424 -29.36 -24.71 42.02
CA PHE A 424 -28.50 -23.55 41.86
C PHE A 424 -28.63 -22.60 43.06
N THR A 425 -27.50 -22.18 43.59
CA THR A 425 -27.36 -21.28 44.74
C THR A 425 -26.56 -20.04 44.35
N ASP A 426 -26.41 -19.08 45.26
CA ASP A 426 -25.64 -17.86 45.00
C ASP A 426 -24.12 -18.12 44.85
N PHE A 427 -23.62 -19.27 45.32
CA PHE A 427 -22.19 -19.59 45.31
C PHE A 427 -21.80 -20.66 44.28
N GLY A 428 -22.79 -21.37 43.73
CA GLY A 428 -22.56 -22.48 42.81
C GLY A 428 -23.78 -23.37 42.67
N ALA A 429 -23.60 -24.60 42.21
CA ALA A 429 -24.67 -25.58 42.15
C ALA A 429 -24.23 -26.96 42.63
N TYR A 430 -25.21 -27.72 43.11
CA TYR A 430 -25.01 -29.09 43.56
C TYR A 430 -26.12 -30.00 43.04
N GLY A 431 -25.84 -31.29 42.93
CA GLY A 431 -26.82 -32.25 42.45
C GLY A 431 -26.38 -33.69 42.65
N TYR A 432 -27.30 -34.62 42.40
CA TYR A 432 -27.07 -36.04 42.64
C TYR A 432 -26.36 -36.70 41.44
N LEU A 433 -25.23 -37.36 41.70
CA LEU A 433 -24.43 -38.12 40.74
C LEU A 433 -24.59 -39.64 40.92
N GLY A 434 -24.92 -40.09 42.14
CA GLY A 434 -25.00 -41.49 42.53
C GLY A 434 -23.70 -42.02 43.16
N GLU A 435 -23.71 -43.27 43.61
CA GLU A 435 -22.56 -43.91 44.24
C GLU A 435 -21.47 -44.33 43.21
N GLY A 436 -20.23 -44.43 43.67
CA GLY A 436 -19.11 -44.96 42.89
C GLY A 436 -18.29 -43.94 42.09
N PHE A 437 -18.57 -42.64 42.27
CA PHE A 437 -17.84 -41.54 41.63
C PHE A 437 -16.90 -40.84 42.62
N VAL A 438 -15.72 -40.44 42.14
CA VAL A 438 -14.69 -39.74 42.94
C VAL A 438 -14.55 -38.27 42.57
N SER A 439 -14.97 -37.88 41.36
CA SER A 439 -15.03 -36.49 40.90
C SER A 439 -15.98 -36.35 39.72
N ALA A 440 -16.33 -35.11 39.36
CA ALA A 440 -17.09 -34.84 38.15
C ALA A 440 -16.60 -33.56 37.43
N LYS A 441 -16.74 -33.56 36.11
CA LYS A 441 -16.58 -32.38 35.26
C LYS A 441 -17.97 -31.94 34.79
N ILE A 442 -18.32 -30.70 35.09
CA ILE A 442 -19.61 -30.11 34.77
C ILE A 442 -19.41 -29.14 33.63
N LEU A 443 -20.03 -29.41 32.49
CA LEU A 443 -20.09 -28.46 31.40
C LEU A 443 -21.21 -27.47 31.73
N ILE A 444 -20.85 -26.24 32.06
CA ILE A 444 -21.78 -25.16 32.37
C ILE A 444 -21.81 -24.17 31.23
N SER A 445 -22.95 -23.53 31.06
CA SER A 445 -23.15 -22.55 30.01
C SER A 445 -23.93 -21.34 30.54
N LYS A 446 -23.54 -20.16 30.06
CA LYS A 446 -24.11 -18.87 30.47
C LYS A 446 -25.07 -18.37 29.40
N TYR A 447 -26.30 -18.00 29.76
CA TYR A 447 -27.31 -17.50 28.81
C TYR A 447 -27.57 -16.01 28.95
#